data_AF-A0A961RWE7-F1
#
_entry.id   AF-A0A961RWE7-F1
#
_cell.length_a   1.000
_cell.length_b   1.000
_cell.length_c   1.000
_cell.angle_alpha   90.00
_cell.angle_beta   90.00
_cell.angle_gamma   90.00
#
_symmetry.space_group_name_H-M   'P 1'
#
loop_
_entity.id
_entity.type
_entity.pdbx_description
1 polymer ?
#
loop_
_entity_poly.entity_id
_entity_poly.type
_entity_poly.pdbx_seq_one_letter_code
_entity_poly.pdbx_strand_id
1 'polypeptide(L)' 'MLSYAMLLAGLVILLAGGDLLVRGAVGLAERFRVPPLIIGLTIVALGTSAPEMMISVKAALDNAGGIAIGNVVGSN' A
#
# COMPACT_ATOMS: atom_id res chain seq x y z
N MET A 1 -4.31 13.39 22.68
CA MET A 1 -5.58 13.39 21.92
C MET A 1 -5.38 13.72 20.45
N LEU A 2 -4.75 14.85 20.10
CA LEU A 2 -4.48 15.20 18.69
C LEU A 2 -3.66 14.14 17.93
N SER A 3 -2.65 13.56 18.58
CA SER A 3 -1.83 12.48 18.02
C SER A 3 -2.64 11.26 17.57
N TYR A 4 -3.61 10.82 18.37
CA TYR A 4 -4.50 9.71 18.03
C TYR A 4 -5.43 10.06 16.86
N ALA A 5 -5.92 11.30 16.80
CA ALA A 5 -6.72 11.77 15.68
C ALA A 5 -5.90 11.80 14.37
N MET A 6 -4.65 12.28 14.42
CA MET A 6 -3.74 12.26 13.27
C MET A 6 -3.41 10.85 12.83
N LEU A 7 -3.21 9.92 13.76
CA LEU A 7 -2.96 8.51 13.47
C LEU A 7 -4.14 7.87 12.73
N LEU A 8 -5.37 8.07 13.24
CA LEU A 8 -6.57 7.54 12.59
C LEU A 8 -6.81 8.16 11.21
N ALA A 9 -6.67 9.49 11.11
CA ALA A 9 -6.83 10.18 9.83
C ALA A 9 -5.78 9.72 8.80
N GLY A 10 -4.52 9.60 9.21
CA GLY A 10 -3.43 9.11 8.37
C GLY A 10 -3.67 7.68 7.89
N LEU A 11 -4.13 6.80 8.78
CA LEU A 11 -4.48 5.42 8.43
C LEU A 11 -5.60 5.37 7.39
N VAL A 12 -6.68 6.13 7.60
CA VAL A 12 -7.81 6.20 6.65
C VAL A 12 -7.35 6.70 5.29
N ILE A 13 -6.55 7.77 5.26
CA ILE A 13 -6.01 8.33 4.01
C ILE A 13 -5.11 7.33 3.30
N LEU A 14 -4.25 6.61 4.03
CA LEU A 14 -3.35 5.62 3.45
C LEU A 14 -4.12 4.46 2.82
N LEU A 15 -5.11 3.91 3.53
CA LEU A 15 -5.93 2.80 3.03
C LEU A 15 -6.79 3.22 1.84
N ALA A 16 -7.47 4.37 1.93
CA ALA A 16 -8.29 4.88 0.84
C ALA A 16 -7.47 5.26 -0.39
N GLY A 17 -6.29 5.88 -0.18
CA GLY A 17 -5.36 6.22 -1.26
C GLY A 17 -4.81 4.99 -1.96
N GLY A 18 -4.47 3.93 -1.20
CA GLY A 18 -4.08 2.64 -1.74
C GLY A 18 -5.17 2.01 -2.61
N ASP A 19 -6.39 1.87 -2.07
CA ASP A 19 -7.52 1.30 -2.83
C ASP A 19 -7.84 2.10 -4.10
N LEU A 20 -7.82 3.43 -4.03
CA LEU A 20 -8.07 4.29 -5.19
C LEU A 20 -6.98 4.13 -6.26
N LEU A 21 -5.71 4.03 -5.84
CA LEU A 21 -4.59 3.79 -6.75
C LEU A 21 -4.75 2.46 -7.49
N VAL A 22 -5.09 1.38 -6.76
CA VAL A 22 -5.27 0.05 -7.36
C VAL A 22 -6.42 0.06 -8.36
N ARG A 23 -7.58 0.61 -7.99
CA ARG A 23 -8.75 0.68 -8.89
C ARG A 23 -8.45 1.50 -10.14
N GLY A 24 -7.75 2.64 -10.00
CA GLY A 24 -7.34 3.46 -11.12
C GLY A 24 -6.38 2.72 -12.06
N ALA A 25 -5.38 2.03 -11.51
CA ALA A 25 -4.42 1.25 -12.28
C ALA A 25 -5.06 0.05 -12.99
N VAL A 26 -5.94 -0.70 -12.30
CA VAL A 26 -6.72 -1.81 -12.90
C VAL A 26 -7.58 -1.29 -14.05
N GLY A 27 -8.36 -0.23 -13.84
CA GLY A 27 -9.22 0.32 -14.88
C GLY A 27 -8.43 0.86 -16.09
N LEU A 28 -7.21 1.37 -15.87
CA LEU A 28 -6.31 1.75 -16.95
C LEU A 28 -5.81 0.53 -17.74
N ALA A 29 -5.36 -0.51 -17.04
CA ALA A 29 -4.87 -1.74 -17.65
C ALA A 29 -5.95 -2.48 -18.46
N GLU A 30 -7.19 -2.50 -17.97
CA GLU A 30 -8.35 -3.03 -18.69
C GLU A 30 -8.60 -2.28 -20.01
N ARG A 31 -8.51 -0.94 -20.00
CA ARG A 31 -8.65 -0.11 -21.21
C ARG A 31 -7.55 -0.40 -22.24
N PHE A 32 -6.35 -0.76 -21.78
CA PHE A 32 -5.24 -1.22 -22.62
C PHE A 32 -5.33 -2.70 -23.03
N ARG A 33 -6.41 -3.41 -22.66
CA ARG A 33 -6.61 -4.84 -22.93
C ARG A 33 -5.51 -5.73 -22.36
N VAL A 34 -4.94 -5.34 -21.22
CA VAL A 34 -3.98 -6.19 -20.50
C VAL A 34 -4.73 -7.44 -19.98
N PRO A 35 -4.17 -8.65 -20.11
CA PRO A 35 -4.83 -9.86 -19.62
C PRO A 35 -5.11 -9.80 -18.12
N PRO A 36 -6.29 -10.24 -17.65
CA PRO A 36 -6.65 -10.20 -16.22
C PRO A 36 -5.64 -10.89 -15.30
N LEU A 37 -5.03 -11.98 -15.80
CA LEU A 37 -3.98 -12.70 -15.08
C LEU A 37 -2.76 -11.80 -14.78
N ILE A 38 -2.32 -10.99 -15.76
CA ILE A 38 -1.20 -10.07 -15.60
C ILE A 38 -1.59 -8.96 -14.62
N ILE A 39 -2.81 -8.41 -14.73
CA ILE A 39 -3.33 -7.40 -13.78
C ILE A 39 -3.31 -7.94 -12.35
N GLY A 40 -3.79 -9.17 -12.14
CA GLY A 40 -3.81 -9.83 -10.83
C GLY A 40 -2.40 -10.05 -10.26
N LEU A 41 -1.50 -10.61 -11.06
CA LEU A 41 -0.12 -10.93 -10.65
C LEU A 41 0.77 -9.70 -10.45
N THR A 42 0.36 -8.53 -10.93
CA THR A 42 1.18 -7.30 -10.87
C THR A 42 0.47 -6.20 -10.09
N ILE A 43 -0.54 -5.57 -10.68
CA ILE A 43 -1.22 -4.39 -10.12
C ILE A 43 -1.93 -4.74 -8.81
N VAL A 44 -2.69 -5.83 -8.78
CA VAL A 44 -3.44 -6.21 -7.57
C VAL A 44 -2.49 -6.67 -6.48
N ALA A 45 -1.56 -7.57 -6.81
CA ALA A 45 -0.58 -8.10 -5.86
C ALA A 45 0.29 -6.99 -5.22
N LEU A 46 0.80 -6.03 -6.02
CA LEU A 46 1.55 -4.89 -5.50
C LEU A 46 0.65 -3.89 -4.78
N GLY A 47 -0.55 -3.71 -5.30
CA GLY A 47 -1.54 -2.76 -4.81
C GLY A 47 -1.99 -3.04 -3.39
N THR A 48 -2.23 -4.31 -3.05
CA THR A 48 -2.62 -4.73 -1.70
C THR A 48 -1.51 -4.55 -0.68
N SER A 49 -0.24 -4.53 -1.13
CA SER A 49 0.94 -4.34 -0.27
C SER A 49 1.50 -2.92 -0.31
N ALA A 50 0.83 -2.00 -1.00
CA ALA A 50 1.30 -0.62 -1.16
C ALA A 50 1.30 0.17 0.17
N PRO A 51 0.28 0.08 1.05
CA PRO A 51 0.32 0.70 2.38
C PRO A 51 1.51 0.21 3.22
N GLU A 52 1.73 -1.09 3.25
CA GLU A 52 2.80 -1.76 3.99
C GLU A 52 4.16 -1.35 3.45
N MET A 53 4.33 -1.29 2.12
CA MET A 53 5.54 -0.80 1.49
C MET A 53 5.86 0.64 1.95
N MET A 54 4.86 1.52 1.96
CA MET A 54 5.05 2.91 2.39
C MET A 54 5.47 3.01 3.87
N ILE A 55 4.88 2.19 4.74
CA ILE A 55 5.24 2.12 6.16
C ILE A 55 6.68 1.61 6.33
N SER A 56 7.02 0.50 5.67
CA SER A 56 8.37 -0.10 5.75
C SER A 56 9.45 0.82 5.20
N VAL A 57 9.21 1.49 4.07
CA VAL A 57 10.16 2.46 3.49
C VAL A 57 10.34 3.64 4.42
N LYS A 58 9.24 4.21 4.94
CA LYS A 58 9.32 5.35 5.87
C LYS A 58 10.07 4.98 7.15
N ALA A 59 9.77 3.83 7.74
CA ALA A 59 10.48 3.32 8.92
C ALA A 59 11.97 3.11 8.66
N ALA A 60 12.36 2.58 7.49
CA ALA A 60 13.76 2.43 7.12
C ALA A 60 14.48 3.78 6.98
N LEU A 61 13.84 4.76 6.34
CA LEU A 61 14.37 6.13 6.20
C LEU A 61 14.51 6.84 7.56
N ASP A 62 13.62 6.53 8.51
CA ASP A 62 13.64 7.06 9.87
C ASP A 62 14.62 6.28 10.80
N ASN A 63 15.49 5.43 10.24
CA ASN A 63 16.44 4.56 10.97
C ASN A 63 15.76 3.57 11.94
N ALA A 64 14.47 3.28 11.74
CA ALA A 64 13.68 2.33 12.51
C ALA A 64 13.56 0.98 11.79
N GLY A 65 14.71 0.37 11.45
CA GLY A 65 14.77 -0.88 10.67
C GLY A 65 14.00 -2.05 11.29
N GLY A 66 13.92 -2.12 12.62
CA GLY A 66 13.11 -3.13 13.33
C GLY A 66 11.61 -3.03 13.02
N ILE A 67 11.08 -1.81 12.86
CA ILE A 67 9.68 -1.60 12.46
C ILE A 67 9.50 -2.01 10.99
N ALA A 68 10.45 -1.67 10.12
CA ALA A 68 10.38 -2.02 8.71
C ALA A 68 10.33 -3.55 8.50
N ILE A 69 11.19 -4.30 9.20
CA ILE A 69 11.21 -5.77 9.17
C ILE A 69 9.96 -6.35 9.84
N GLY A 70 9.57 -5.83 11.00
CA GLY A 70 8.36 -6.28 11.69
C GLY A 70 7.10 -6.13 10.84
N ASN A 71 7.00 -5.04 10.08
CA ASN A 71 5.91 -4.82 9.14
C ASN A 71 5.93 -5.81 7.97
N VAL A 72 7.10 -6.08 7.35
CA VAL A 72 7.20 -7.03 6.22
C VAL A 72 6.90 -8.46 6.67
N VAL A 73 7.49 -8.91 7.77
CA VAL A 73 7.33 -10.29 8.27
C VAL A 73 5.94 -10.50 8.86
N GLY A 74 5.38 -9.48 9.54
CA GLY A 74 4.06 -9.59 10.16
C GLY A 74 2.89 -9.51 9.18
N SER A 75 3.12 -9.04 7.94
CA SER A 75 2.08 -8.89 6.90
C SER A 75 2.00 -10.07 5.93
N ASN A 76 2.88 -11.08 6.08
CA ASN A 76 2.93 -12.31 5.28
C ASN A 76 2.54 -13.52 6.14
#